data_AF-A0A1Z7YM81-F1
#
_entry.id   AF-A0A1Z7YM81-F1
#
_cell.length_a   1.000
_cell.length_b   1.000
_cell.length_c   1.000
_cell.angle_alpha   90.00
_cell.angle_beta   90.00
_cell.angle_gamma   90.00
#
_symmetry.space_group_name_H-M   'P 1'
#
loop_
_entity.id
_entity.type
_entity.pdbx_description
1 polymer ?
#
loop_
_entity_poly.entity_id
_entity_poly.type
_entity_poly.pdbx_seq_one_letter_code
_entity_poly.pdbx_strand_id
1 'polypeptide(L)'
;MKKLVVLLSMIVFVSGCASKVVDLNQPSKRSLFVIADDIYTTETRGLLNFKYVFGLRAGKYELVGEDSDGFYYHGQGDSVIVLSEERAEKYLSTGVITDYEERHREQFTFSGGVGGLWLPKNKEIDPKLYFLLNSKPEDSLEAGATVGLNASFNSPVSMAGGMVIGAATTAVIFSLTNGTIEMYTPTGELISEIQKIEFVDL
;
A
#
# COMPACT_ATOMS: atom_id res chain seq x y z
N MET A 1 28.59 -26.14 30.96
CA MET A 1 28.03 -24.77 31.02
C MET A 1 28.23 -23.91 29.75
N LYS A 2 28.82 -24.41 28.65
CA LYS A 2 28.98 -23.62 27.39
C LYS A 2 27.85 -23.82 26.36
N LYS A 3 26.95 -24.78 26.56
CA LYS A 3 25.84 -25.08 25.62
C LYS A 3 24.56 -24.27 25.85
N LEU A 4 24.46 -23.54 26.97
CA LEU A 4 23.26 -22.76 27.32
C LEU A 4 23.26 -21.36 26.67
N VAL A 5 24.43 -20.82 26.32
CA VAL A 5 24.57 -19.46 25.77
C VAL A 5 24.20 -19.37 24.28
N VAL A 6 24.31 -20.49 23.55
CA VAL A 6 23.99 -20.53 22.11
C VAL A 6 22.46 -20.56 21.86
N LEU A 7 21.67 -21.03 22.82
CA LEU A 7 20.20 -21.08 22.68
C LEU A 7 19.53 -19.72 22.92
N LEU A 8 20.20 -18.80 23.63
CA LEU A 8 19.64 -17.49 23.97
C LEU A 8 19.86 -16.44 22.88
N SER A 9 20.84 -16.63 21.98
CA SER A 9 21.11 -15.67 20.89
C SER A 9 20.19 -15.84 19.67
N MET A 10 19.32 -16.86 19.66
CA MET A 10 18.39 -17.13 18.56
C MET A 10 16.99 -16.53 18.79
N ILE A 11 16.77 -15.89 19.94
CA ILE A 11 15.54 -15.15 20.30
C ILE A 11 15.82 -13.64 20.24
N VAL A 12 16.51 -13.20 19.20
CA VAL A 12 16.36 -11.84 18.68
C VAL A 12 15.61 -12.00 17.36
N PHE A 13 14.41 -12.56 17.46
CA PHE A 13 13.43 -12.43 16.39
C PHE A 13 13.06 -10.96 16.35
N VAL A 14 13.65 -10.32 15.36
CA VAL A 14 13.35 -9.00 14.83
C VAL A 14 11.83 -8.85 14.81
N SER A 15 11.30 -8.20 15.86
CA SER A 15 9.93 -7.71 15.86
C SER A 15 9.95 -6.56 14.86
N GLY A 16 9.63 -6.88 13.60
CA GLY A 16 9.36 -5.86 12.59
C GLY A 16 8.31 -4.94 13.18
N CYS A 17 8.71 -3.72 13.52
CA CYS A 17 7.78 -2.71 13.98
C CYS A 17 6.78 -2.52 12.84
N ALA A 18 5.52 -2.88 13.08
CA ALA A 18 4.45 -2.58 12.15
C ALA A 18 4.32 -1.06 12.10
N SER A 19 4.84 -0.45 11.04
CA SER A 19 4.73 0.99 10.83
C SER A 19 3.26 1.36 10.66
N LYS A 20 2.82 2.40 11.36
CA LYS A 20 1.50 2.99 11.10
C LYS A 20 1.65 4.09 10.05
N VAL A 21 0.57 4.38 9.32
CA VAL A 21 0.57 5.48 8.34
C VAL A 21 0.95 6.81 8.98
N VAL A 22 0.60 7.02 10.26
CA VAL A 22 0.93 8.24 11.03
C VAL A 22 2.43 8.45 11.27
N ASP A 23 3.23 7.39 11.16
CA ASP A 23 4.66 7.45 11.37
C ASP A 23 5.42 7.80 10.08
N LEU A 24 4.71 7.90 8.94
CA LEU A 24 5.32 8.28 7.67
C LEU A 24 5.64 9.77 7.64
N ASN A 25 6.84 10.09 7.16
CA ASN A 25 7.18 11.48 6.87
C ASN A 25 6.43 11.96 5.65
N GLN A 26 6.20 13.28 5.59
CA GLN A 26 5.73 13.91 4.37
C GLN A 26 6.72 13.66 3.22
N PRO A 27 6.25 13.46 1.99
CA PRO A 27 7.11 13.33 0.82
C PRO A 27 8.04 14.52 0.66
N SER A 28 9.32 14.26 0.41
CA SER A 28 10.32 15.28 0.07
C SER A 28 10.07 15.93 -1.31
N LYS A 29 9.28 15.28 -2.16
CA LYS A 29 8.89 15.74 -3.50
C LYS A 29 7.49 15.26 -3.86
N ARG A 30 6.91 15.85 -4.91
CA ARG A 30 5.69 15.33 -5.53
C ARG A 30 6.07 14.40 -6.68
N SER A 31 5.50 13.21 -6.68
CA SER A 31 5.75 12.19 -7.70
C SER A 31 4.49 11.35 -7.88
N LEU A 32 4.25 10.87 -9.09
CA LEU A 32 3.20 9.91 -9.38
C LEU A 32 3.63 8.90 -10.44
N PHE A 33 2.85 7.84 -10.59
CA PHE A 33 2.87 7.00 -11.78
C PHE A 33 1.45 6.58 -12.14
N VAL A 34 1.28 6.09 -13.37
CA VAL A 34 -0.01 5.59 -13.87
C VAL A 34 0.21 4.19 -14.41
N ILE A 35 -0.62 3.26 -13.96
CA ILE A 35 -0.72 1.91 -14.49
C ILE A 35 -1.90 1.88 -15.47
N ALA A 36 -1.65 1.50 -16.72
CA ALA A 36 -2.68 1.46 -17.75
C ALA A 36 -3.61 0.25 -17.60
N ASP A 37 -3.04 -0.92 -17.28
CA ASP A 37 -3.73 -2.20 -17.12
C ASP A 37 -3.28 -2.87 -15.83
N ASP A 38 -4.17 -3.63 -15.17
CA ASP A 38 -3.83 -4.34 -13.94
C ASP A 38 -2.54 -5.17 -14.11
N ILE A 39 -1.54 -4.93 -13.27
CA ILE A 39 -0.30 -5.72 -13.23
C ILE A 39 -0.38 -6.69 -12.07
N TYR A 40 -0.23 -7.98 -12.36
CA TYR A 40 -0.36 -9.01 -11.34
C TYR A 40 0.52 -10.22 -11.63
N THR A 41 0.76 -11.02 -10.60
CA THR A 41 1.35 -12.34 -10.68
C THR A 41 0.41 -13.37 -10.05
N THR A 42 0.56 -14.62 -10.46
CA THR A 42 -0.14 -15.75 -9.85
C THR A 42 0.84 -16.62 -9.09
N GLU A 43 0.49 -17.01 -7.87
CA GLU A 43 1.31 -17.88 -7.04
C GLU A 43 0.51 -19.05 -6.51
N THR A 44 1.17 -20.19 -6.29
CA THR A 44 0.56 -21.34 -5.62
C THR A 44 1.24 -21.52 -4.26
N ARG A 45 0.46 -21.49 -3.17
CA ARG A 45 0.98 -21.53 -1.80
C ARG A 45 0.33 -22.60 -0.94
N GLY A 46 1.10 -23.07 0.05
CA GLY A 46 0.65 -24.04 1.04
C GLY A 46 0.61 -25.48 0.53
N LEU A 47 0.41 -26.43 1.45
CA LEU A 47 0.37 -27.86 1.14
C LEU A 47 -0.83 -28.25 0.25
N LEU A 48 -1.88 -27.44 0.28
CA LEU A 48 -3.09 -27.64 -0.52
C LEU A 48 -3.06 -26.93 -1.88
N ASN A 49 -1.91 -26.34 -2.26
CA ASN A 49 -1.73 -25.66 -3.55
C ASN A 49 -2.79 -24.60 -3.83
N PHE A 50 -3.10 -23.76 -2.84
CA PHE A 50 -4.04 -22.67 -3.02
C PHE A 50 -3.46 -21.65 -4.01
N LYS A 51 -4.27 -21.27 -5.01
CA LYS A 51 -3.90 -20.26 -5.99
C LYS A 51 -4.14 -18.87 -5.43
N TYR A 52 -3.18 -17.98 -5.65
CA TYR A 52 -3.23 -16.59 -5.27
C TYR A 52 -2.98 -15.70 -6.48
N VAL A 53 -3.55 -14.50 -6.44
CA VAL A 53 -3.24 -13.40 -7.35
C VAL A 53 -2.80 -12.21 -6.50
N PHE A 54 -1.63 -11.67 -6.83
CA PHE A 54 -1.08 -10.48 -6.19
C PHE A 54 -0.80 -9.42 -7.25
N GLY A 55 -1.07 -8.14 -6.97
CA GLY A 55 -0.86 -7.12 -7.98
C GLY A 55 -1.30 -5.71 -7.60
N LEU A 56 -1.22 -4.82 -8.58
CA LEU A 56 -1.73 -3.46 -8.55
C LEU A 56 -2.73 -3.30 -9.68
N ARG A 57 -3.81 -2.56 -9.41
CA ARG A 57 -4.79 -2.25 -10.45
C ARG A 57 -4.33 -1.12 -11.36
N ALA A 58 -4.94 -1.05 -12.53
CA ALA A 58 -4.92 0.12 -13.38
C ALA A 58 -5.40 1.34 -12.59
N GLY A 59 -4.68 2.45 -12.75
CA GLY A 59 -4.99 3.68 -12.04
C GLY A 59 -3.79 4.56 -11.80
N LYS A 60 -4.07 5.70 -11.18
CA LYS A 60 -3.09 6.69 -10.76
C LYS A 60 -2.62 6.38 -9.34
N TYR A 61 -1.30 6.40 -9.15
CA TYR A 61 -0.66 6.22 -7.86
C TYR A 61 0.17 7.45 -7.53
N GLU A 62 -0.06 8.04 -6.37
CA GLU A 62 0.61 9.27 -5.93
C GLU A 62 1.52 8.99 -4.75
N LEU A 63 2.70 9.62 -4.72
CA LEU A 63 3.59 9.57 -3.57
C LEU A 63 2.91 10.24 -2.38
N VAL A 64 2.54 9.44 -1.38
CA VAL A 64 1.85 9.93 -0.18
C VAL A 64 2.80 10.07 1.00
N GLY A 65 3.84 9.25 1.13
CA GLY A 65 4.75 9.37 2.28
C GLY A 65 6.11 8.71 2.04
N GLU A 66 7.03 8.92 2.96
CA GLU A 66 8.34 8.27 2.96
C GLU A 66 8.78 7.93 4.39
N ASP A 67 9.48 6.81 4.54
CA ASP A 67 10.19 6.46 5.77
C ASP A 67 11.71 6.52 5.52
N SER A 68 12.51 5.97 6.43
CA SER A 68 13.97 5.90 6.22
C SER A 68 14.36 5.03 5.02
N ASP A 69 13.51 4.09 4.64
CA ASP A 69 13.86 2.94 3.81
C ASP A 69 13.25 3.02 2.40
N GLY A 70 12.17 3.76 2.21
CA GLY A 70 11.41 3.79 0.96
C GLY A 70 10.36 4.89 0.86
N PHE A 71 9.61 4.80 -0.25
CA PHE A 71 8.58 5.73 -0.68
C PHE A 71 7.25 4.98 -0.83
N TYR A 72 6.17 5.55 -0.30
CA TYR A 72 4.82 4.98 -0.35
C TYR A 72 4.00 5.67 -1.43
N TYR A 73 3.67 4.94 -2.49
CA TYR A 73 2.79 5.38 -3.55
C TYR A 73 1.40 4.77 -3.37
N HIS A 74 0.38 5.60 -3.22
CA HIS A 74 -0.98 5.17 -2.94
C HIS A 74 -1.86 5.25 -4.18
N GLY A 75 -2.58 4.17 -4.47
CA GLY A 75 -3.58 4.14 -5.54
C GLY A 75 -4.97 4.43 -4.99
N GLN A 76 -5.81 5.10 -5.78
CA GLN A 76 -7.19 5.37 -5.38
C GLN A 76 -8.05 4.10 -5.34
N GLY A 77 -8.95 4.04 -4.36
CA GLY A 77 -9.91 2.96 -4.16
C GLY A 77 -9.28 1.64 -3.74
N ASP A 78 -9.88 0.58 -4.25
CA ASP A 78 -9.43 -0.80 -4.09
C ASP A 78 -8.28 -1.09 -5.05
N SER A 79 -7.08 -0.55 -4.78
CA SER A 79 -5.96 -0.44 -5.72
C SER A 79 -4.95 -1.59 -5.66
N VAL A 80 -4.99 -2.43 -4.62
CA VAL A 80 -4.09 -3.57 -4.43
C VAL A 80 -4.84 -4.87 -4.57
N ILE A 81 -4.36 -5.73 -5.47
CA ILE A 81 -4.94 -7.05 -5.72
C ILE A 81 -4.28 -8.05 -4.79
N VAL A 82 -5.05 -8.65 -3.89
CA VAL A 82 -4.65 -9.83 -3.11
C VAL A 82 -5.87 -10.74 -3.03
N LEU A 83 -5.87 -11.80 -3.85
CA LEU A 83 -6.97 -12.73 -3.99
C LEU A 83 -6.47 -14.16 -3.83
N SER A 84 -7.33 -15.03 -3.29
CA SER A 84 -7.05 -16.45 -3.12
C SER A 84 -8.20 -17.31 -3.65
N GLU A 85 -7.90 -18.55 -4.02
CA GLU A 85 -8.88 -19.61 -4.32
C GLU A 85 -9.90 -19.18 -5.40
N GLU A 86 -11.20 -19.36 -5.13
CA GLU A 86 -12.29 -19.04 -6.06
C GLU A 86 -12.23 -17.59 -6.56
N ARG A 87 -11.79 -16.64 -5.72
CA ARG A 87 -11.69 -15.23 -6.11
C ARG A 87 -10.55 -15.00 -7.09
N ALA A 88 -9.42 -15.67 -6.87
CA ALA A 88 -8.30 -15.65 -7.81
C ALA A 88 -8.74 -16.23 -9.17
N GLU A 89 -9.48 -17.34 -9.18
CA GLU A 89 -10.00 -17.95 -10.40
C GLU A 89 -11.03 -17.06 -11.12
N LYS A 90 -11.96 -16.47 -10.36
CA LYS A 90 -12.95 -15.51 -10.88
C LYS A 90 -12.27 -14.29 -11.50
N TYR A 91 -11.30 -13.70 -10.80
CA TYR A 91 -10.56 -12.56 -11.33
C TYR A 91 -9.80 -12.93 -12.61
N LEU A 92 -9.09 -14.06 -12.64
CA LEU A 92 -8.36 -14.49 -13.83
C LEU A 92 -9.25 -14.83 -15.04
N SER A 93 -10.51 -15.19 -14.81
CA SER A 93 -11.46 -15.51 -15.88
C SER A 93 -12.27 -14.30 -16.34
N THR A 94 -12.49 -13.30 -15.49
CA THR A 94 -13.40 -12.18 -15.76
C THR A 94 -12.75 -10.80 -15.74
N GLY A 95 -11.56 -10.67 -15.15
CA GLY A 95 -10.94 -9.39 -14.79
C GLY A 95 -11.67 -8.65 -13.65
N VAL A 96 -12.67 -9.25 -13.03
CA VAL A 96 -13.50 -8.59 -12.01
C VAL A 96 -13.05 -9.00 -10.61
N ILE A 97 -12.71 -8.00 -9.80
CA ILE A 97 -12.46 -8.18 -8.36
C ILE A 97 -13.81 -8.24 -7.65
N THR A 98 -14.00 -9.26 -6.81
CA THR A 98 -15.18 -9.36 -5.94
C THR A 98 -15.29 -8.13 -5.05
N ASP A 99 -16.51 -7.66 -4.82
CA ASP A 99 -16.79 -6.47 -4.00
C ASP A 99 -16.09 -6.52 -2.62
N TYR A 100 -15.64 -5.35 -2.15
CA TYR A 100 -14.89 -5.25 -0.90
C TYR A 100 -15.66 -5.82 0.30
N GLU A 101 -16.95 -5.52 0.45
CA GLU A 101 -17.75 -5.99 1.59
C GLU A 101 -17.91 -7.51 1.57
N GLU A 102 -18.04 -8.10 0.37
CA GLU A 102 -18.08 -9.55 0.20
C GLU A 102 -16.72 -10.20 0.52
N ARG A 103 -15.60 -9.59 0.11
CA ARG A 103 -14.25 -10.09 0.45
C ARG A 103 -13.97 -9.99 1.94
N HIS A 104 -14.30 -8.86 2.57
CA HIS A 104 -14.02 -8.59 3.97
C HIS A 104 -14.81 -9.51 4.92
N ARG A 105 -16.05 -9.88 4.58
CA ARG A 105 -16.84 -10.83 5.38
C ARG A 105 -16.26 -12.24 5.43
N GLU A 106 -15.54 -12.64 4.37
CA GLU A 106 -15.15 -14.04 4.18
C GLU A 106 -13.65 -14.29 4.35
N GLN A 107 -12.80 -13.28 4.14
CA GLN A 107 -11.35 -13.39 4.32
C GLN A 107 -10.92 -12.83 5.67
N PHE A 108 -10.39 -13.70 6.53
CA PHE A 108 -9.93 -13.34 7.87
C PHE A 108 -8.51 -12.74 7.91
N THR A 109 -7.74 -12.84 6.82
CA THR A 109 -6.28 -12.59 6.88
C THR A 109 -5.66 -11.83 5.71
N PHE A 110 -6.20 -11.86 4.49
CA PHE A 110 -5.59 -11.16 3.34
C PHE A 110 -6.65 -10.80 2.28
N SER A 111 -7.35 -9.70 2.49
CA SER A 111 -8.15 -9.07 1.44
C SER A 111 -7.34 -7.90 0.92
N GLY A 112 -6.96 -7.90 -0.36
CA GLY A 112 -6.43 -6.70 -1.02
C GLY A 112 -7.38 -5.52 -0.83
N GLY A 113 -7.00 -4.33 -1.26
CA GLY A 113 -7.77 -3.17 -0.83
C GLY A 113 -7.12 -1.85 -1.14
N VAL A 114 -7.40 -0.93 -0.25
CA VAL A 114 -6.75 0.37 -0.15
C VAL A 114 -5.27 0.17 0.14
N GLY A 115 -4.41 0.77 -0.68
CA GLY A 115 -2.97 0.59 -0.54
C GLY A 115 -2.19 1.10 -1.73
N GLY A 116 -1.07 0.45 -2.01
CA GLY A 116 -0.33 0.66 -3.24
C GLY A 116 1.05 0.03 -3.21
N LEU A 117 2.04 0.80 -3.66
CA LEU A 117 3.40 0.35 -3.88
C LEU A 117 4.34 1.04 -2.90
N TRP A 118 5.13 0.25 -2.19
CA TRP A 118 6.30 0.74 -1.48
C TRP A 118 7.54 0.49 -2.33
N LEU A 119 8.28 1.56 -2.61
CA LEU A 119 9.48 1.54 -3.41
C LEU A 119 10.69 1.82 -2.52
N PRO A 120 11.65 0.89 -2.38
CA PRO A 120 12.82 1.10 -1.53
C PRO A 120 13.76 2.15 -2.12
N LYS A 121 14.43 2.89 -1.23
CA LYS A 121 15.54 3.79 -1.58
C LYS A 121 16.77 3.00 -2.01
N ASN A 122 17.02 1.84 -1.39
CA ASN A 122 18.07 0.92 -1.80
C ASN A 122 17.55 0.01 -2.93
N LYS A 123 18.16 0.12 -4.12
CA LYS A 123 17.78 -0.65 -5.32
C LYS A 123 18.09 -2.15 -5.23
N GLU A 124 18.85 -2.58 -4.22
CA GLU A 124 19.10 -4.00 -3.93
C GLU A 124 17.95 -4.66 -3.16
N ILE A 125 17.02 -3.87 -2.64
CA ILE A 125 15.80 -4.36 -1.98
C ILE A 125 14.69 -4.37 -3.01
N ASP A 126 13.89 -5.44 -3.03
CA ASP A 126 12.75 -5.53 -3.92
C ASP A 126 11.60 -4.59 -3.48
N PRO A 127 10.85 -4.01 -4.43
CA PRO A 127 9.63 -3.28 -4.13
C PRO A 127 8.62 -4.17 -3.45
N LYS A 128 7.69 -3.58 -2.69
CA LYS A 128 6.65 -4.30 -1.95
C LYS A 128 5.28 -3.72 -2.24
N LEU A 129 4.28 -4.57 -2.32
CA LEU A 129 2.90 -4.11 -2.20
C LEU A 129 2.64 -3.77 -0.74
N TYR A 130 1.82 -2.76 -0.48
CA TYR A 130 1.33 -2.48 0.86
C TYR A 130 -0.18 -2.25 0.83
N PHE A 131 -0.87 -2.63 1.89
CA PHE A 131 -2.30 -2.38 2.04
C PHE A 131 -2.64 -1.96 3.46
N LEU A 132 -3.74 -1.23 3.59
CA LEU A 132 -4.23 -0.71 4.85
C LEU A 132 -5.27 -1.65 5.42
N LEU A 133 -4.97 -2.27 6.56
CA LEU A 133 -5.92 -3.13 7.25
C LEU A 133 -7.13 -2.31 7.74
N ASN A 134 -8.31 -2.93 7.65
CA ASN A 134 -9.59 -2.33 8.06
C ASN A 134 -9.94 -1.01 7.36
N SER A 135 -9.37 -0.74 6.19
CA SER A 135 -9.71 0.43 5.36
C SER A 135 -10.63 0.03 4.23
N LYS A 136 -11.67 0.82 4.00
CA LYS A 136 -12.62 0.65 2.91
C LYS A 136 -12.20 1.48 1.70
N PRO A 137 -12.58 1.10 0.46
CA PRO A 137 -12.20 1.86 -0.74
C PRO A 137 -12.50 3.36 -0.68
N GLU A 138 -13.60 3.77 -0.06
CA GLU A 138 -13.93 5.18 0.19
C GLU A 138 -12.90 5.94 1.04
N ASP A 139 -12.20 5.25 1.94
CA ASP A 139 -11.17 5.83 2.81
C ASP A 139 -9.90 6.20 2.03
N SER A 140 -9.71 5.68 0.82
CA SER A 140 -8.52 5.92 -0.01
C SER A 140 -8.37 7.38 -0.48
N LEU A 141 -9.50 8.06 -0.73
CA LEU A 141 -9.53 9.47 -1.14
C LEU A 141 -9.12 10.37 0.02
N GLU A 142 -9.57 10.02 1.23
CA GLU A 142 -9.13 10.67 2.45
C GLU A 142 -7.65 10.36 2.70
N ALA A 143 -7.24 9.10 2.56
CA ALA A 143 -5.87 8.65 2.73
C ALA A 143 -4.87 9.44 1.89
N GLY A 144 -5.12 9.56 0.58
CA GLY A 144 -4.28 10.34 -0.33
C GLY A 144 -4.32 11.84 -0.04
N ALA A 145 -5.49 12.38 0.31
CA ALA A 145 -5.67 13.79 0.60
C ALA A 145 -5.02 14.23 1.92
N THR A 146 -5.07 13.45 3.00
CA THR A 146 -4.48 13.84 4.30
C THR A 146 -2.97 13.98 4.21
N VAL A 147 -2.30 13.07 3.49
CA VAL A 147 -0.84 13.15 3.37
C VAL A 147 -0.41 14.16 2.30
N GLY A 148 -1.21 14.34 1.24
CA GLY A 148 -0.97 15.36 0.21
C GLY A 148 -1.31 16.81 0.62
N LEU A 149 -2.34 17.04 1.44
CA LEU A 149 -2.74 18.38 1.88
C LEU A 149 -1.77 18.96 2.90
N ASN A 150 -1.20 18.12 3.75
CA ASN A 150 -0.14 18.52 4.68
C ASN A 150 1.15 18.98 3.95
N ALA A 151 1.39 18.49 2.74
CA ALA A 151 2.49 18.95 1.88
C ALA A 151 2.22 20.31 1.19
N SER A 152 0.99 20.85 1.25
CA SER A 152 0.59 22.05 0.51
C SER A 152 0.57 23.36 1.33
N PHE A 153 0.80 23.31 2.65
CA PHE A 153 0.65 24.50 3.51
C PHE A 153 1.93 25.31 3.82
N ASN A 154 3.08 24.97 3.23
CA ASN A 154 4.31 25.77 3.40
C ASN A 154 4.64 26.71 2.23
N SER A 155 3.74 26.87 1.25
CA SER A 155 3.86 27.98 0.28
C SER A 155 3.10 29.21 0.80
N PRO A 156 3.73 30.40 0.89
CA PRO A 156 3.03 31.62 1.27
C PRO A 156 2.04 32.00 0.17
N VAL A 157 0.79 31.54 0.30
CA VAL A 157 -0.30 31.97 -0.58
C VAL A 157 -0.61 33.41 -0.22
N SER A 158 -0.29 34.33 -1.14
CA SER A 158 -0.71 35.72 -1.06
C SER A 158 -2.23 35.76 -0.95
N MET A 159 -2.72 36.27 0.17
CA MET A 159 -4.14 36.43 0.47
C MET A 159 -4.78 37.44 -0.50
N ALA A 160 -5.34 36.94 -1.59
CA ALA A 160 -6.27 37.71 -2.41
C ALA A 160 -7.22 36.76 -3.16
N GLY A 161 -8.29 36.35 -2.46
CA GLY A 161 -9.51 35.87 -3.10
C GLY A 161 -9.88 34.42 -2.80
N GLY A 162 -10.89 34.25 -1.94
CA GLY A 162 -11.83 33.14 -2.05
C GLY A 162 -11.71 32.02 -1.02
N MET A 163 -12.55 32.11 0.01
CA MET A 163 -12.92 31.05 0.96
C MET A 163 -13.13 29.67 0.31
N VAL A 164 -12.67 28.60 0.98
CA VAL A 164 -13.45 27.51 1.62
C VAL A 164 -12.50 26.30 1.80
N ILE A 165 -11.65 26.30 2.83
CA ILE A 165 -11.00 25.07 3.35
C ILE A 165 -10.74 25.29 4.84
N GLY A 166 -11.75 25.08 5.69
CA GLY A 166 -11.64 25.43 7.12
C GLY A 166 -12.33 24.48 8.11
N ALA A 167 -12.99 23.41 7.65
CA ALA A 167 -13.74 22.53 8.54
C ALA A 167 -13.49 21.02 8.33
N ALA A 168 -12.67 20.62 7.36
CA ALA A 168 -12.38 19.20 7.09
C ALA A 168 -11.06 18.70 7.72
N THR A 169 -10.28 19.57 8.36
CA THR A 169 -8.91 19.24 8.80
C THR A 169 -8.81 18.35 10.04
N THR A 170 -9.91 18.10 10.77
CA THR A 170 -9.85 17.33 12.03
C THR A 170 -10.48 15.93 11.93
N ALA A 171 -11.39 15.68 10.98
CA ALA A 171 -11.97 14.35 10.77
C ALA A 171 -11.08 13.44 9.89
N VAL A 172 -10.28 14.05 9.01
CA VAL A 172 -9.51 13.38 7.93
C VAL A 172 -8.17 12.79 8.43
N ILE A 173 -7.74 13.14 9.65
CA ILE A 173 -6.62 12.50 10.35
C ILE A 173 -7.07 11.15 10.96
N PHE A 174 -8.37 10.97 11.25
CA PHE A 174 -8.85 9.83 12.03
C PHE A 174 -8.89 8.51 11.25
N SER A 175 -9.18 8.51 9.94
CA SER A 175 -9.23 7.28 9.12
C SER A 175 -7.85 6.68 8.86
N LEU A 176 -6.81 7.51 8.70
CA LEU A 176 -5.42 7.03 8.55
C LEU A 176 -4.72 6.68 9.87
N THR A 177 -5.16 7.23 11.02
CA THR A 177 -4.51 6.96 12.31
C THR A 177 -4.62 5.52 12.82
N ASN A 178 -5.55 4.73 12.27
CA ASN A 178 -5.83 3.37 12.73
C ASN A 178 -5.48 2.26 11.71
N GLY A 179 -5.09 2.62 10.48
CA GLY A 179 -4.70 1.64 9.46
C GLY A 179 -3.32 1.06 9.75
N THR A 180 -3.25 -0.21 10.15
CA THR A 180 -1.99 -0.96 10.17
C THR A 180 -1.57 -1.21 8.73
N ILE A 181 -0.35 -0.81 8.38
CA ILE A 181 0.22 -1.14 7.07
C ILE A 181 0.68 -2.59 7.12
N GLU A 182 0.19 -3.39 6.18
CA GLU A 182 0.74 -4.71 5.91
C GLU A 182 1.49 -4.70 4.59
N MET A 183 2.64 -5.36 4.58
CA MET A 183 3.59 -5.35 3.47
C MET A 183 3.71 -6.75 2.88
N TYR A 184 3.70 -6.81 1.55
CA TYR A 184 3.84 -8.03 0.79
C TYR A 184 4.98 -7.89 -0.20
N THR A 185 5.96 -8.79 -0.13
CA THR A 185 7.02 -8.86 -1.15
C THR A 185 6.50 -9.67 -2.34
N PRO A 186 6.24 -9.05 -3.51
CA PRO A 186 5.88 -9.76 -4.72
C PRO A 186 7.02 -10.66 -5.19
N THR A 187 6.69 -11.69 -5.97
CA THR A 187 7.69 -12.58 -6.54
C THR A 187 7.73 -12.49 -8.06
N GLY A 188 8.90 -12.80 -8.63
CA GLY A 188 9.06 -13.06 -10.06
C GLY A 188 8.61 -11.92 -10.97
N GLU A 189 7.66 -12.22 -11.84
CA GLU A 189 7.20 -11.37 -12.95
C GLU A 189 6.69 -10.00 -12.47
N LEU A 190 5.99 -9.94 -11.33
CA LEU A 190 5.44 -8.68 -10.83
C LEU A 190 6.54 -7.67 -10.45
N ILE A 191 7.68 -8.12 -9.92
CA ILE A 191 8.83 -7.22 -9.67
C ILE A 191 9.32 -6.62 -10.99
N SER A 192 9.42 -7.45 -12.03
CA SER A 192 9.91 -7.01 -13.34
C SER A 192 8.94 -6.02 -14.01
N GLU A 193 7.64 -6.18 -13.82
CA GLU A 193 6.65 -5.20 -14.30
C GLU A 193 6.71 -3.90 -13.51
N ILE A 194 6.84 -3.97 -12.17
CA ILE A 194 7.01 -2.78 -11.33
C ILE A 194 8.24 -1.96 -11.74
N GLN A 195 9.34 -2.63 -12.10
CA GLN A 195 10.57 -1.95 -12.55
C GLN A 195 10.43 -1.22 -13.89
N LYS A 196 9.40 -1.54 -14.69
CA LYS A 196 9.09 -0.84 -15.95
C LYS A 196 8.21 0.39 -15.75
N ILE A 197 7.65 0.60 -14.55
CA ILE A 197 6.79 1.74 -14.26
C ILE A 197 7.60 3.04 -14.37
N GLU A 198 7.08 3.96 -15.17
CA GLU A 198 7.65 5.31 -15.31
C GLU A 198 7.08 6.24 -14.25
N PHE A 199 7.97 6.83 -13.45
CA PHE A 199 7.62 7.79 -12.41
C PHE A 199 7.78 9.21 -12.97
N VAL A 200 6.79 10.06 -12.67
CA VAL A 200 6.76 11.46 -13.09
C VAL A 200 6.87 12.34 -11.85
N ASP A 201 7.95 13.12 -11.78
CA ASP A 201 8.11 14.18 -10.79
C ASP A 201 7.26 15.40 -11.21
N LEU A 202 6.48 15.94 -10.26
CA LEU A 202 5.51 17.02 -10.48
C LEU A 202 5.97 18.39 -9.98
#